data_AF-A0A1V2P3G7-F1
#
_entry.id   AF-A0A1V2P3G7-F1
#
_cell.length_a   1.000
_cell.length_b   1.000
_cell.length_c   1.000
_cell.angle_alpha   90.00
_cell.angle_beta   90.00
_cell.angle_gamma   90.00
#
_symmetry.space_group_name_H-M   'P 1'
#
loop_
_entity.id
_entity.type
_entity.pdbx_description
1 polymer ?
#
loop_
_entity_poly.entity_id
_entity_poly.type
_entity_poly.pdbx_seq_one_letter_code
_entity_poly.pdbx_strand_id
1 'polypeptide(L)' 'MATVQIRDIPEDVYETIRKRARAAGQSIQAYMREQVIELANQRTKEEIMTVIESTLAKRTTGGPTRESIMAELRELRGA' A
#
# COMPACT_ATOMS: atom_id res chain seq x y z
N MET A 1 3.57 20.60 8.14
CA MET A 1 2.33 20.36 7.38
C MET A 1 2.57 20.88 5.96
N ALA A 2 2.40 20.05 4.95
CA ALA A 2 2.55 20.47 3.55
C ALA A 2 1.17 20.79 2.96
N THR A 3 1.09 21.85 2.15
CA THR A 3 -0.13 22.23 1.44
C THR A 3 0.11 22.04 -0.06
N VAL A 4 -0.82 21.38 -0.73
CA VAL A 4 -0.79 21.19 -2.18
C VAL A 4 -2.01 21.88 -2.77
N GLN A 5 -1.79 22.75 -3.75
CA GLN A 5 -2.85 23.37 -4.54
C GLN A 5 -2.92 22.68 -5.90
N ILE A 6 -4.09 22.13 -6.23
CA ILE A 6 -4.37 21.54 -7.54
C ILE A 6 -5.20 22.56 -8.32
N ARG A 7 -4.73 22.95 -9.50
CA ARG A 7 -5.39 23.92 -10.39
C ARG A 7 -5.98 23.22 -11.60
N ASP A 8 -6.86 23.92 -12.30
CA ASP A 8 -7.38 23.53 -13.60
C ASP A 8 -8.07 22.15 -13.60
N ILE A 9 -8.79 21.84 -12.51
CA ILE A 9 -9.60 20.64 -12.42
C ILE A 9 -10.84 20.84 -13.31
N PRO A 10 -11.11 19.93 -14.26
CA PRO A 10 -12.34 19.97 -15.03
C PRO A 10 -13.59 19.97 -14.13
N GLU A 11 -14.59 20.76 -14.49
CA GLU A 11 -15.78 20.98 -13.65
C GLU A 11 -16.54 19.67 -13.34
N ASP A 12 -16.62 18.77 -14.31
CA ASP A 12 -17.26 17.45 -14.18
C ASP A 12 -16.54 16.55 -13.17
N VAL A 13 -15.20 16.60 -13.15
CA VAL A 13 -14.36 15.90 -12.18
C VAL A 13 -14.53 16.50 -10.78
N TYR A 14 -14.53 17.83 -10.67
CA TYR A 14 -14.75 18.52 -9.41
C TYR A 14 -16.12 18.16 -8.80
N GLU A 15 -17.19 18.18 -9.60
CA GLU A 15 -18.53 17.82 -9.13
C GLU A 15 -18.63 16.35 -8.73
N THR A 16 -17.91 15.46 -9.41
CA THR A 16 -17.82 14.05 -9.00
C THR A 16 -17.18 13.91 -7.62
N ILE A 17 -16.05 14.59 -7.38
CA ILE A 17 -15.36 14.60 -6.08
C ILE A 17 -16.28 15.18 -5.00
N ARG A 18 -16.94 16.30 -5.29
CA ARG A 18 -17.86 16.97 -4.37
C ARG A 18 -19.03 16.09 -3.97
N LYS A 19 -19.63 15.36 -4.92
CA LYS A 19 -20.71 14.39 -4.64
C LYS A 19 -20.23 13.26 -3.75
N ARG A 20 -19.05 12.69 -4.02
CA ARG A 20 -18.46 11.61 -3.20
C ARG A 20 -18.14 12.08 -1.78
N ALA A 21 -17.51 13.24 -1.63
CA ALA A 21 -17.20 13.83 -0.33
C ALA A 21 -18.49 14.04 0.51
N ARG A 22 -19.55 14.58 -0.11
CA ARG A 22 -20.86 14.72 0.55
C ARG A 22 -21.47 13.39 0.97
N ALA A 23 -21.42 12.37 0.10
CA ALA A 23 -21.91 11.04 0.41
C ALA A 23 -21.16 10.40 1.58
N ALA A 24 -19.87 10.72 1.74
CA ALA A 24 -19.05 10.32 2.89
C ALA A 24 -19.25 11.20 4.13
N GLY A 25 -20.08 12.26 4.07
CA GLY A 25 -20.27 13.21 5.18
C GLY A 25 -19.05 14.08 5.47
N GLN A 26 -18.15 14.25 4.49
CA GLN A 26 -16.88 14.93 4.65
C GLN A 26 -16.84 16.26 3.88
N SER A 27 -15.99 17.19 4.34
CA SER A 27 -15.59 18.31 3.49
C SER A 27 -14.71 17.80 2.34
N ILE A 28 -14.71 18.52 1.20
CA ILE A 28 -13.88 18.15 0.03
C ILE A 28 -12.40 18.04 0.43
N GLN A 29 -11.92 18.96 1.27
CA GLN A 29 -10.53 18.96 1.73
C GLN A 29 -10.19 17.72 2.58
N ALA A 30 -11.10 17.30 3.46
CA ALA A 30 -10.90 16.10 4.27
C ALA A 30 -10.90 14.84 3.40
N TYR A 31 -11.85 14.73 2.48
CA TYR A 31 -11.95 13.63 1.53
C TYR A 31 -10.69 13.52 0.66
N MET A 32 -10.25 14.62 0.05
CA MET A 32 -9.04 14.62 -0.80
C MET A 32 -7.77 14.31 -0.02
N ARG A 33 -7.67 14.73 1.25
CA ARG A 33 -6.54 14.37 2.11
C ARG A 33 -6.46 12.87 2.32
N GLU A 34 -7.58 12.21 2.60
CA GLU A 34 -7.63 10.74 2.75
C GLU A 34 -7.22 10.05 1.46
N GLN A 35 -7.74 10.50 0.32
CA GLN A 35 -7.36 9.95 -0.99
C GLN A 35 -5.86 10.09 -1.28
N VAL A 36 -5.23 11.22 -0.90
CA VAL A 36 -3.77 11.42 -1.04
C VAL A 36 -2.98 10.51 -0.10
N ILE A 37 -3.46 10.31 1.13
CA ILE A 37 -2.82 9.38 2.09
C ILE A 37 -2.92 7.95 1.58
N GLU A 38 -4.08 7.53 1.08
CA GLU A 38 -4.29 6.21 0.49
C GLU A 38 -3.37 6.01 -0.72
N LEU A 39 -3.28 7.01 -1.60
CA LEU A 39 -2.37 6.99 -2.75
C LEU A 39 -0.91 6.83 -2.32
N ALA A 40 -0.46 7.56 -1.28
CA ALA A 40 0.91 7.46 -0.78
C ALA A 40 1.19 6.12 -0.07
N ASN A 41 0.17 5.51 0.54
CA ASN A 41 0.30 4.22 1.20
C ASN A 41 0.34 3.04 0.22
N GLN A 42 -0.17 3.22 -1.00
CA GLN A 42 -0.07 2.23 -2.06
C GLN A 42 1.35 2.21 -2.61
N ARG A 43 2.17 1.26 -2.14
CA ARG A 43 3.47 1.00 -2.76
C ARG A 43 3.28 0.63 -4.22
N THR A 44 4.04 1.28 -5.09
CA THR A 44 4.15 0.91 -6.49
C THR A 44 4.77 -0.49 -6.62
N LYS A 45 4.54 -1.16 -7.76
CA LYS A 45 5.12 -2.49 -8.01
C LYS A 45 6.64 -2.42 -7.99
N GLU A 46 7.19 -1.33 -8.49
CA GLU A 46 8.60 -1.01 -8.56
C GLU A 46 9.21 -0.85 -7.15
N GLU A 47 8.52 -0.14 -6.25
CA GLU A 47 8.93 -0.05 -4.84
C GLU A 47 8.86 -1.40 -4.13
N ILE A 48 7.81 -2.19 -4.40
CA ILE A 48 7.69 -3.55 -3.85
C ILE A 48 8.85 -4.42 -4.35
N MET A 49 9.18 -4.37 -5.64
CA MET A 49 10.27 -5.14 -6.21
C MET A 49 11.61 -4.74 -5.60
N THR A 50 11.85 -3.44 -5.42
CA THR A 50 13.05 -2.92 -4.74
C THR A 50 13.15 -3.43 -3.29
N VAL A 51 12.03 -3.48 -2.56
CA VAL A 51 11.98 -4.06 -1.21
C VAL A 51 12.29 -5.55 -1.24
N ILE A 52 11.74 -6.30 -2.20
CA ILE A 52 12.01 -7.74 -2.36
C ILE A 52 13.49 -7.97 -2.66
N GLU A 53 14.06 -7.26 -3.64
CA GLU A 53 15.47 -7.37 -4.03
C GLU A 53 16.40 -7.03 -2.87
N SER A 54 16.14 -5.93 -2.17
CA SER A 54 16.96 -5.54 -1.01
C SER A 54 16.85 -6.54 0.15
N THR A 55 15.68 -7.18 0.32
CA THR A 55 15.48 -8.22 1.34
C THR A 55 16.20 -9.51 0.95
N LEU A 56 16.15 -9.90 -0.32
CA LEU A 56 16.86 -11.07 -0.85
C LEU A 56 18.37 -10.87 -0.81
N ALA A 57 18.87 -9.69 -1.17
CA ALA A 57 20.31 -9.37 -1.12
C ALA A 57 20.88 -9.37 0.31
N LYS A 58 20.06 -9.04 1.32
CA LYS A 58 20.43 -9.09 2.74
C LYS A 58 20.31 -10.48 3.35
N ARG A 59 19.64 -11.43 2.68
CA ARG A 59 19.57 -12.81 3.15
C ARG A 59 20.89 -13.51 2.87
N THR A 60 21.60 -13.84 3.94
CA THR A 60 22.85 -14.60 3.92
C THR A 60 22.62 -16.12 4.00
N THR A 61 21.41 -16.55 4.35
CA THR A 61 21.01 -17.95 4.38
C THR A 61 20.06 -18.25 3.22
N GLY A 62 20.25 -19.40 2.57
CA GLY A 62 19.30 -19.92 1.59
C GLY A 62 17.91 -20.04 2.21
N GLY A 63 16.88 -19.76 1.42
CA GLY A 63 15.49 -19.86 1.89
C GLY A 63 15.14 -21.28 2.38
N PRO A 64 14.01 -21.45 3.09
CA PRO A 64 13.59 -22.74 3.59
C PRO A 64 13.49 -23.75 2.43
N THR A 65 14.13 -24.89 2.57
CA THR A 65 13.99 -25.97 1.59
C THR A 65 12.70 -26.72 1.88
N ARG A 66 12.17 -27.41 0.87
CA ARG A 66 11.00 -28.28 1.06
C ARG A 66 11.27 -29.28 2.19
N GLU A 67 12.48 -29.79 2.27
CA GLU A 67 12.93 -30.75 3.26
C GLU A 67 12.93 -30.14 4.66
N SER A 68 13.40 -28.90 4.86
CA SER A 68 13.40 -28.23 6.17
C SER A 68 11.98 -27.93 6.64
N ILE A 69 11.11 -27.44 5.74
CA ILE A 69 9.70 -27.18 6.05
C ILE A 69 8.99 -28.47 6.46
N MET A 70 9.22 -29.57 5.73
CA MET A 70 8.59 -30.85 6.02
C MET A 70 9.17 -31.56 7.25
N ALA A 71 10.39 -31.22 7.67
CA ALA A 71 10.96 -31.68 8.94
C ALA A 71 10.32 -30.93 10.11
N GLU A 72 10.24 -29.60 10.03
CA GLU A 72 9.66 -28.74 11.06
C GLU A 72 8.15 -29.00 11.26
N LEU A 73 7.39 -29.22 10.17
CA LEU A 73 5.98 -29.62 10.25
C LEU A 73 5.76 -30.99 10.90
N ARG A 74 6.73 -31.92 10.79
CA ARG A 74 6.66 -33.23 11.45
C ARG A 74 6.93 -33.09 12.95
N GLU A 75 7.88 -32.24 13.33
CA GLU A 75 8.18 -31.93 14.73
C GLU A 75 6.97 -31.29 15.45
N LEU A 76 6.32 -30.31 14.80
CA LEU A 76 5.13 -29.64 15.35
C LEU A 76 3.90 -30.55 15.50
N ARG A 77 3.80 -31.63 14.72
CA ARG A 77 2.71 -32.62 14.81
C ARG A 77 3.02 -33.81 15.73
N GLY A 78 4.27 -33.93 16.17
CA GLY A 78 4.75 -35.02 17.02
C GLY A 78 4.86 -34.64 18.51
N ALA A 79 4.42 -33.43 18.89
CA ALA A 79 4.34 -32.94 20.26
C ALA A 79 2.89 -33.00 20.80
#